data_AF-A0A829PRW0-F1
#
_entry.id   AF-A0A829PRW0-F1
#
_cell.length_a   1.000
_cell.length_b   1.000
_cell.length_c   1.000
_cell.angle_alpha   90.00
_cell.angle_beta   90.00
_cell.angle_gamma   90.00
#
_symmetry.space_group_name_H-M   'P 1'
#
loop_
_entity.id
_entity.type
_entity.pdbx_description
1 polymer ?
#
loop_
_entity_poly.entity_id
_entity_poly.type
_entity_poly.pdbx_seq_one_letter_code
_entity_poly.pdbx_strand_id
1 'polypeptide(L)'
;MPGTGSDDDFINRAFGPALTQVGATLIAVRPEPDDLVNGYRRALDQAAQLGPIVVGGVSIGTAVALTWALQNPEATVAVLAAMPAWTGRRKTRRLPCRHGLPPNLCAPTGWPR
;
A
#
# COMPACT_ATOMS: atom_id res chain seq x y z
N MET A 1 -7.32 -3.65 -4.51
CA MET A 1 -6.31 -3.37 -5.55
C MET A 1 -5.04 -4.19 -5.31
N PRO A 2 -4.49 -4.85 -6.35
CA PRO A 2 -3.28 -5.67 -6.22
C PRO A 2 -1.99 -4.86 -6.10
N GLY A 3 -0.93 -5.55 -5.68
CA GLY A 3 0.44 -5.04 -5.67
C GLY A 3 1.08 -5.04 -7.07
N THR A 4 2.27 -4.44 -7.19
CA THR A 4 3.05 -4.45 -8.44
C THR A 4 3.36 -5.89 -8.87
N GLY A 5 3.15 -6.21 -10.16
CA GLY A 5 3.40 -7.54 -10.72
C GLY A 5 2.33 -8.59 -10.38
N SER A 6 1.20 -8.16 -9.81
CA SER A 6 0.03 -9.00 -9.53
C SER A 6 -1.20 -8.43 -10.25
N ASP A 7 -2.36 -9.05 -10.08
CA ASP A 7 -3.58 -8.78 -10.85
C ASP A 7 -4.86 -8.93 -10.00
N ASP A 8 -6.00 -8.70 -10.64
CA ASP A 8 -7.32 -8.84 -10.06
C ASP A 8 -7.67 -10.29 -9.68
N ASP A 9 -7.17 -11.29 -10.42
CA ASP A 9 -7.32 -12.71 -10.05
C ASP A 9 -6.72 -13.00 -8.67
N PHE A 10 -5.51 -12.50 -8.40
CA PHE A 10 -4.89 -12.63 -7.09
C PHE A 10 -5.77 -12.02 -5.98
N ILE A 11 -6.35 -10.85 -6.20
CA ILE A 11 -7.25 -10.21 -5.22
C ILE A 11 -8.51 -11.04 -5.00
N ASN A 12 -9.13 -11.53 -6.07
CA ASN A 12 -10.31 -12.38 -6.00
C ASN A 12 -10.05 -13.63 -5.18
N ARG A 13 -8.93 -14.34 -5.43
CA ARG A 13 -8.58 -15.55 -4.67
C ARG A 13 -8.21 -15.25 -3.22
N ALA A 14 -7.49 -14.15 -2.97
CA ALA A 14 -7.00 -13.83 -1.63
C ALA A 14 -8.09 -13.32 -0.68
N PHE A 15 -9.04 -12.52 -1.19
CA PHE A 15 -10.03 -11.83 -0.35
C PHE A 15 -11.48 -12.22 -0.63
N GLY A 16 -11.79 -12.73 -1.83
CA GLY A 16 -13.15 -13.05 -2.26
C GLY A 16 -13.90 -13.96 -1.29
N PRO A 17 -13.38 -15.15 -0.93
CA PRO A 17 -14.09 -16.07 -0.03
C PRO A 17 -14.46 -15.44 1.32
N ALA A 18 -13.53 -14.71 1.96
CA ALA A 18 -13.76 -14.08 3.25
C ALA A 18 -14.77 -12.91 3.16
N LEU A 19 -14.71 -12.12 2.09
CA LEU A 19 -15.63 -10.99 1.88
C LEU A 19 -17.04 -11.46 1.54
N THR A 20 -17.18 -12.51 0.73
CA THR A 20 -18.49 -13.11 0.45
C THR A 20 -19.15 -13.66 1.70
N GLN A 21 -18.38 -14.26 2.63
CA GLN A 21 -18.92 -14.77 3.90
C GLN A 21 -19.57 -13.69 4.77
N VAL A 22 -19.12 -12.44 4.66
CA VAL A 22 -19.69 -11.30 5.40
C VAL A 22 -20.69 -10.49 4.56
N GLY A 23 -21.10 -11.00 3.39
CA GLY A 23 -22.06 -10.34 2.49
C GLY A 23 -21.50 -9.13 1.75
N ALA A 24 -20.18 -8.94 1.72
CA ALA A 24 -19.55 -7.84 0.99
C ALA A 24 -19.42 -8.17 -0.51
N THR A 25 -19.65 -7.17 -1.35
CA THR A 25 -19.37 -7.26 -2.80
C THR A 25 -17.95 -6.79 -3.06
N LEU A 26 -17.10 -7.67 -3.59
CA LEU A 26 -15.72 -7.35 -3.93
C LEU A 26 -15.62 -6.83 -5.36
N ILE A 27 -15.01 -5.64 -5.53
CA ILE A 27 -14.56 -5.13 -6.83
C ILE A 27 -13.04 -5.31 -6.89
N ALA A 28 -12.57 -6.35 -7.59
CA ALA A 28 -11.16 -6.56 -7.85
C ALA A 28 -10.71 -5.70 -9.04
N VAL A 29 -9.99 -4.61 -8.75
CA VAL A 29 -9.51 -3.68 -9.79
C VAL A 29 -8.36 -4.28 -10.58
N ARG A 30 -8.55 -4.43 -11.89
CA ARG A 30 -7.51 -4.86 -12.83
C ARG A 30 -6.43 -3.77 -12.96
N PRO A 31 -5.13 -4.10 -12.83
CA PRO A 31 -4.04 -3.16 -13.07
C PRO A 31 -4.02 -2.65 -14.51
N GLU A 32 -3.75 -1.35 -14.67
CA GLU A 32 -3.39 -0.74 -15.95
C GLU A 32 -1.87 -0.57 -15.99
N PRO A 33 -1.11 -1.36 -16.77
CA PRO A 33 0.36 -1.37 -16.70
C PRO A 33 1.01 -0.02 -16.98
N ASP A 34 0.43 0.77 -17.89
CA ASP A 34 0.99 2.05 -18.33
C ASP A 34 0.55 3.24 -17.46
N ASP A 35 -0.46 3.07 -16.59
CA ASP A 35 -1.03 4.15 -15.77
C ASP A 35 -1.58 3.65 -14.42
N LEU A 36 -0.83 2.75 -13.77
CA LEU A 36 -1.30 1.95 -12.64
C LEU A 36 -1.98 2.76 -11.52
N VAL A 37 -1.33 3.84 -11.08
CA VAL A 37 -1.80 4.63 -9.94
C VAL A 37 -3.06 5.42 -10.30
N ASN A 38 -3.11 6.04 -11.47
CA ASN A 38 -4.30 6.80 -11.86
C ASN A 38 -5.44 5.87 -12.29
N GLY A 39 -5.15 4.71 -12.88
CA GLY A 39 -6.16 3.67 -13.14
C GLY A 39 -6.86 3.21 -11.86
N TYR A 40 -6.09 2.96 -10.80
CA TYR A 40 -6.65 2.67 -9.48
C TYR A 40 -7.49 3.82 -8.91
N ARG A 41 -7.04 5.07 -9.04
CA ARG A 41 -7.82 6.24 -8.57
C ARG A 41 -9.12 6.37 -9.33
N ARG A 42 -9.11 6.25 -10.66
CA ARG A 42 -10.32 6.26 -11.50
C ARG A 42 -11.31 5.18 -11.06
N ALA A 43 -10.84 3.96 -10.77
CA ALA A 43 -11.69 2.88 -10.30
C ALA A 43 -12.33 3.18 -8.93
N LEU A 44 -11.60 3.82 -8.01
CA LEU A 44 -12.13 4.26 -6.72
C LEU A 44 -13.17 5.37 -6.88
N ASP A 45 -12.86 6.38 -7.69
CA ASP A 45 -13.78 7.50 -7.98
C ASP A 45 -15.08 6.98 -8.61
N GLN A 46 -15.00 6.02 -9.54
CA GLN A 46 -16.16 5.38 -10.15
C GLN A 46 -16.98 4.58 -9.13
N ALA A 47 -16.32 3.78 -8.28
CA ALA A 47 -17.02 3.00 -7.26
C ALA A 47 -17.74 3.88 -6.23
N ALA A 48 -17.13 5.01 -5.85
CA ALA A 48 -17.67 5.95 -4.89
C ALA A 48 -18.92 6.72 -5.39
N GLN A 49 -19.18 6.75 -6.71
CA GLN A 49 -20.39 7.34 -7.28
C GLN A 49 -21.67 6.63 -6.82
N LEU A 50 -21.57 5.36 -6.40
CA LEU A 50 -22.69 4.57 -5.92
C LEU A 50 -22.94 4.75 -4.41
N GLY A 51 -22.05 5.46 -3.72
CA GLY A 51 -22.10 5.69 -2.27
C GLY A 51 -20.76 5.40 -1.59
N PRO A 52 -20.68 5.58 -0.25
CA PRO A 52 -19.45 5.32 0.50
C PRO A 52 -19.00 3.86 0.40
N ILE A 53 -17.69 3.65 0.22
CA ILE A 53 -17.11 2.32 -0.03
C ILE A 53 -16.06 1.93 1.02
N VAL A 54 -15.83 0.62 1.15
CA VAL A 54 -14.61 0.10 1.80
C VAL A 54 -13.52 0.00 0.74
N VAL A 55 -12.39 0.66 0.97
CA VAL A 55 -11.24 0.61 0.05
C VAL A 55 -10.16 -0.31 0.58
N GLY A 56 -9.34 -0.88 -0.30
CA GLY A 56 -8.27 -1.74 0.16
C GLY A 56 -7.32 -2.22 -0.92
N GLY A 57 -6.19 -2.75 -0.47
CA GLY A 57 -5.21 -3.32 -1.38
C GLY A 57 -4.04 -4.00 -0.71
N VAL A 58 -3.08 -4.39 -1.55
CA VAL A 58 -1.82 -5.03 -1.17
C VAL A 58 -0.66 -4.15 -1.62
N SER A 59 0.34 -3.90 -0.76
CA SER A 59 1.55 -3.15 -1.10
C SER A 59 1.24 -1.76 -1.70
N ILE A 60 1.54 -1.51 -2.98
CA ILE A 60 1.20 -0.25 -3.67
C ILE A 60 -0.32 0.00 -3.70
N GLY A 61 -1.13 -1.05 -3.84
CA GLY A 61 -2.59 -0.94 -3.76
C GLY A 61 -3.06 -0.39 -2.41
N THR A 62 -2.36 -0.73 -1.32
CA THR A 62 -2.63 -0.18 0.01
C THR A 62 -2.29 1.31 0.09
N ALA A 63 -1.15 1.72 -0.48
CA ALA A 63 -0.74 3.12 -0.49
C ALA A 63 -1.75 4.00 -1.26
N VAL A 64 -2.23 3.51 -2.41
CA VAL A 64 -3.25 4.20 -3.21
C VAL A 64 -4.59 4.25 -2.48
N ALA A 65 -5.05 3.12 -1.92
CA ALA A 65 -6.30 3.06 -1.14
C ALA A 65 -6.29 4.06 0.01
N LEU A 66 -5.23 4.06 0.81
CA LEU A 66 -5.12 4.92 1.99
C LEU A 66 -5.04 6.39 1.61
N THR A 67 -4.28 6.72 0.57
CA THR A 67 -4.15 8.10 0.09
C THR A 67 -5.51 8.63 -0.39
N TRP A 68 -6.24 7.83 -1.16
CA TRP A 68 -7.57 8.20 -1.64
C TRP A 68 -8.57 8.31 -0.48
N ALA A 69 -8.55 7.38 0.49
CA ALA A 69 -9.42 7.42 1.67
C ALA A 69 -9.24 8.69 2.50
N LEU A 70 -7.99 9.12 2.70
CA LEU A 70 -7.66 10.35 3.43
C LEU A 70 -8.14 11.61 2.69
N GLN A 71 -8.25 11.55 1.37
CA GLN A 71 -8.73 12.65 0.52
C GLN A 71 -10.26 12.66 0.38
N ASN A 72 -10.93 11.53 0.64
CA ASN A 72 -12.37 11.35 0.46
C ASN A 72 -12.99 10.70 1.73
N PRO A 73 -12.92 11.35 2.89
CA PRO A 73 -13.38 10.77 4.16
C PRO A 73 -14.89 10.49 4.18
N GLU A 74 -15.70 11.32 3.52
CA GLU A 74 -17.15 11.14 3.40
C GLU A 74 -17.54 9.98 2.47
N ALA A 75 -16.66 9.59 1.55
CA ALA A 75 -16.86 8.48 0.62
C ALA A 75 -16.20 7.17 1.10
N THR A 76 -15.58 7.16 2.28
CA THR A 76 -14.84 6.00 2.80
C THR A 76 -15.43 5.49 4.10
N VAL A 77 -15.86 4.22 4.09
CA VAL A 77 -16.36 3.54 5.29
C VAL A 77 -15.22 2.93 6.11
N ALA A 78 -14.26 2.28 5.44
CA ALA A 78 -13.12 1.63 6.06
C ALA A 78 -11.97 1.40 5.06
N VAL A 79 -10.78 1.10 5.59
CA VAL A 79 -9.58 0.76 4.80
C VAL A 79 -9.08 -0.64 5.16
N LEU A 80 -8.99 -1.54 4.17
CA LEU A 80 -8.34 -2.85 4.29
C LEU A 80 -6.90 -2.78 3.77
N ALA A 81 -5.95 -2.68 4.68
CA ALA A 81 -4.53 -2.53 4.38
C ALA A 81 -3.76 -3.85 4.56
N ALA A 82 -3.49 -4.57 3.47
CA ALA A 82 -2.70 -5.80 3.49
C ALA A 82 -1.26 -5.53 3.03
N MET A 83 -0.27 -6.04 3.77
CA MET A 83 1.16 -5.87 3.49
C MET A 83 1.52 -4.46 2.99
N PRO A 84 1.17 -3.39 3.74
CA PRO A 84 1.45 -2.03 3.30
C PRO A 84 2.94 -1.87 3.01
N ALA A 85 3.28 -1.19 1.91
CA ALA A 85 4.66 -0.88 1.59
C ALA A 85 5.30 -0.15 2.79
N TRP A 86 6.53 -0.54 3.14
CA TRP A 86 7.24 0.09 4.25
C TRP A 86 7.52 1.57 3.95
N THR A 87 6.87 2.47 4.68
CA THR A 87 7.05 3.94 4.56
C THR A 87 7.98 4.52 5.64
N GLY A 88 8.50 3.70 6.56
CA GLY A 88 9.38 4.15 7.63
C GLY A 88 10.77 4.56 7.14
N ARG A 89 11.45 5.43 7.88
CA ARG A 89 12.86 5.80 7.58
C ARG A 89 13.70 4.52 7.52
N ARG A 90 14.48 4.35 6.45
CA ARG A 90 15.50 3.31 6.39
C ARG A 90 16.45 3.54 7.57
N LYS A 91 16.54 2.58 8.50
CA LYS A 91 17.64 2.57 9.47
C LYS A 91 18.91 2.26 8.67
N THR A 92 19.65 3.28 8.25
CA THR A 92 21.03 3.08 7.78
C THR A 92 21.82 2.52 8.95
N ARG A 93 22.14 1.21 8.89
CA ARG A 93 23.11 0.63 9.80
C ARG A 93 24.47 1.21 9.44
N ARG A 94 24.94 2.17 10.24
CA ARG A 94 26.33 2.61 10.14
C ARG A 94 27.23 1.40 10.46
N LEU A 95 28.13 1.08 9.54
CA LEU A 95 29.07 -0.01 9.72
C LEU A 95 30.14 0.40 10.74
N PRO A 96 30.75 -0.56 11.48
CA PRO A 96 31.96 -0.28 12.24
C PRO A 96 33.00 0.32 11.29
N CYS A 97 33.73 1.36 11.72
CA CYS A 97 34.78 1.93 10.88
C CYS A 97 35.82 0.85 10.54
N ARG A 98 36.00 0.62 9.24
CA ARG A 98 37.08 -0.19 8.67
C ARG A 98 37.89 0.72 7.75
N HIS A 99 39.17 0.40 7.57
CA HIS A 99 40.04 1.16 6.67
C HIS A 99 39.40 1.25 5.27
N GLY A 100 39.19 2.47 4.77
CA GLY A 100 38.60 2.74 3.45
C GLY A 100 37.12 3.17 3.41
N LEU A 101 36.42 3.27 4.55
CA LEU A 101 35.04 3.78 4.57
C LEU A 101 34.99 5.32 4.63
N PRO A 102 34.18 6.02 3.81
CA PRO A 102 34.06 7.48 3.91
C PRO A 102 33.43 7.91 5.26
N PRO A 103 33.88 9.04 5.84
CA PRO A 103 33.59 9.40 7.23
C PRO A 103 32.11 9.64 7.53
N ASN A 104 31.30 9.99 6.53
CA ASN A 104 29.84 10.17 6.67
C ASN A 104 29.06 8.86 6.90
N LEU A 105 29.67 7.70 6.64
CA LEU A 105 29.07 6.36 6.81
C LEU A 105 29.50 5.62 8.08
N CYS A 106 30.45 6.19 8.83
CA CYS A 106 30.95 5.65 10.10
C CYS A 106 29.98 5.92 11.27
N ALA A 107 29.83 4.95 12.18
CA ALA A 107 29.19 5.17 13.48
C ALA A 107 30.17 5.87 14.43
N PRO A 108 29.74 6.86 15.25
CA PRO A 108 30.62 7.43 16.27
C PRO A 108 31.05 6.31 17.23
N THR A 109 32.36 6.09 17.32
CA THR A 109 32.96 5.17 18.28
C THR A 109 32.97 5.84 19.65
N GLY A 110 31.85 5.79 20.36
CA GLY A 110 31.76 6.33 21.71
C GLY A 110 30.48 5.90 22.39
N TRP A 111 30.60 5.00 23.37
CA TRP A 111 29.56 4.84 24.38
C TRP A 111 29.50 6.15 25.21
N PRO A 112 28.32 6.73 25.45
CA PRO A 112 28.21 7.85 26.39
C PRO A 112 28.60 7.34 27.79
N ARG A 113 29.50 8.05 28.46
CA ARG A 113 29.78 7.88 29.89
C ARG A 113 28.62 8.46 30.71
#